data_AF-A0A964JFC2-F1
#
_entry.id   AF-A0A964JFC2-F1
#
_cell.length_a   1.000
_cell.length_b   1.000
_cell.length_c   1.000
_cell.angle_alpha   90.00
_cell.angle_beta   90.00
_cell.angle_gamma   90.00
#
_symmetry.space_group_name_H-M   'P 1'
#
loop_
_entity.id
_entity.type
_entity.pdbx_description
1 polymer ?
#
loop_
_entity_poly.entity_id
_entity_poly.type
_entity_poly.pdbx_seq_one_letter_code
_entity_poly.pdbx_strand_id
1 'polypeptide(L)' 'RGRGRNNRAENSHQPTRRRERKMQGFKSRGSAQRFLSTHAAVYNTFNVQRHLTSAQTHRGFRAEAMDTWRAAVAAA' A
#
# COMPACT_ATOMS: atom_id res chain seq x y z
N ARG A 1 -9.36 -47.76 0.98
CA ARG A 1 -8.25 -46.92 0.49
C ARG A 1 -8.77 -45.48 0.32
N GLY A 2 -8.54 -44.57 1.28
CA GLY A 2 -9.20 -43.24 1.32
C GLY A 2 -8.31 -42.05 1.68
N ARG A 3 -6.98 -42.23 1.69
CA ARG A 3 -6.03 -41.28 2.28
C ARG A 3 -5.61 -40.10 1.38
N GLY A 4 -6.37 -39.78 0.33
CA GLY A 4 -5.97 -38.77 -0.66
C GLY A 4 -7.06 -37.79 -1.12
N ARG A 5 -8.35 -38.06 -0.86
CA ARG A 5 -9.44 -37.18 -1.32
C ARG A 5 -9.57 -35.93 -0.45
N ASN A 6 -9.41 -36.06 0.87
CA ASN A 6 -9.43 -34.92 1.80
C ASN A 6 -8.23 -34.00 1.60
N ASN A 7 -7.05 -34.55 1.31
CA ASN A 7 -5.83 -33.75 1.14
C ASN A 7 -5.92 -32.78 -0.04
N ARG A 8 -6.72 -33.07 -1.08
CA ARG A 8 -6.91 -32.18 -2.24
C ARG A 8 -7.83 -31.00 -1.91
N ALA A 9 -8.94 -31.27 -1.22
CA ALA A 9 -9.85 -30.22 -0.74
C ALA A 9 -9.19 -29.36 0.35
N GLU A 10 -8.40 -29.96 1.24
CA GLU A 10 -7.66 -29.21 2.27
C GLU A 10 -6.53 -28.37 1.67
N ASN A 11 -5.81 -28.89 0.66
CA ASN A 11 -4.73 -28.14 0.01
C ASN A 11 -5.23 -27.02 -0.91
N SER A 12 -6.43 -27.12 -1.51
CA SER A 12 -6.98 -26.03 -2.32
C SER A 12 -7.25 -24.77 -1.51
N HIS A 13 -7.56 -24.91 -0.21
CA HIS A 13 -7.73 -23.79 0.71
C HIS A 13 -6.43 -23.31 1.36
N GLN A 14 -5.31 -24.02 1.16
CA GLN A 14 -4.03 -23.68 1.79
C GLN A 14 -3.50 -22.29 1.39
N PRO A 15 -3.58 -21.84 0.11
CA PRO A 15 -3.17 -20.50 -0.29
C PRO A 15 -4.01 -19.40 0.38
N THR A 16 -5.33 -19.62 0.46
CA THR A 16 -6.26 -18.70 1.14
C THR A 16 -5.95 -18.63 2.63
N ARG A 17 -5.82 -19.77 3.33
CA ARG A 17 -5.41 -19.81 4.75
C ARG A 17 -4.03 -19.21 4.99
N ARG A 18 -3.08 -19.38 4.05
CA ARG A 18 -1.76 -18.72 4.13
C ARG A 18 -1.90 -17.20 3.98
N ARG A 19 -2.75 -16.72 3.06
CA ARG A 19 -3.05 -15.28 2.91
C ARG A 19 -3.75 -14.72 4.14
N GLU A 20 -4.72 -15.43 4.71
CA GLU A 20 -5.44 -15.03 5.92
C GLU A 20 -4.51 -15.00 7.14
N ARG A 21 -3.70 -16.04 7.36
CA ARG A 21 -2.67 -16.02 8.43
C ARG A 21 -1.59 -14.96 8.19
N LYS A 22 -1.25 -14.71 6.92
CA LYS A 22 -0.37 -13.62 6.51
C LYS A 22 -1.13 -12.33 6.25
N MET A 23 -2.35 -12.14 6.77
CA MET A 23 -2.84 -10.78 6.95
C MET A 23 -1.87 -10.13 7.93
N GLN A 24 -0.79 -9.56 7.37
CA GLN A 24 0.31 -8.93 8.07
C GLN A 24 -0.23 -7.59 8.57
N GLY A 25 -1.16 -7.66 9.52
CA GLY A 25 -1.58 -6.51 10.29
C GLY A 25 -0.39 -5.95 11.05
N PHE A 26 -0.51 -4.68 11.43
CA PHE A 26 0.46 -4.06 12.29
C PHE A 26 0.48 -4.74 13.66
N LYS A 27 1.69 -5.04 14.17
CA LYS A 27 1.88 -5.68 15.48
C LYS A 27 1.33 -4.83 16.64
N SER A 28 1.18 -3.51 16.42
CA SER A 28 0.58 -2.60 17.39
C SER A 28 -0.08 -1.41 16.71
N ARG A 29 -1.02 -0.77 17.44
CA ARG A 29 -1.65 0.50 17.02
C ARG A 29 -0.61 1.60 16.73
N GLY A 30 0.45 1.69 17.53
CA GLY A 30 1.53 2.65 17.29
C GLY A 30 2.30 2.40 15.99
N SER A 31 2.58 1.14 15.64
CA SER A 31 3.19 0.83 14.33
C SER A 31 2.25 1.13 13.16
N ALA A 32 0.95 0.87 13.31
CA ALA A 32 -0.04 1.27 12.32
C ALA A 32 -0.09 2.79 12.14
N GLN A 33 -0.13 3.54 13.25
CA GLN A 33 -0.24 4.99 13.20
C GLN A 33 0.98 5.62 12.52
N ARG A 34 2.19 5.16 12.83
CA ARG A 34 3.41 5.65 12.15
C ARG A 34 3.37 5.38 10.65
N PHE A 35 3.04 4.15 10.26
CA PHE A 35 2.92 3.80 8.85
C PHE A 35 1.87 4.66 8.15
N LEU A 36 0.65 4.75 8.71
CA LEU A 36 -0.44 5.52 8.13
C LEU A 36 -0.12 7.00 8.07
N SER A 37 0.58 7.57 9.06
CA SER A 37 0.99 8.97 9.05
C SER A 37 1.95 9.27 7.90
N THR A 38 3.02 8.47 7.74
CA THR A 38 3.97 8.64 6.64
C THR A 38 3.30 8.38 5.30
N HIS A 39 2.51 7.31 5.20
CA HIS A 39 1.81 6.96 3.98
C HIS A 39 0.81 8.04 3.56
N ALA A 40 0.03 8.59 4.49
CA ALA A 40 -0.94 9.64 4.21
C ALA A 40 -0.25 10.92 3.74
N ALA A 41 0.87 11.31 4.36
CA ALA A 41 1.65 12.46 3.91
C ALA A 41 2.10 12.29 2.45
N VAL A 42 2.74 11.17 2.13
CA VAL A 42 3.18 10.87 0.76
C VAL A 42 1.98 10.83 -0.20
N TYR A 43 0.93 10.09 0.16
CA TYR A 43 -0.25 9.94 -0.69
C TYR A 43 -0.89 11.29 -0.99
N ASN A 44 -1.10 12.14 0.02
CA ASN A 44 -1.72 13.45 -0.15
C ASN A 44 -0.89 14.37 -1.05
N THR A 45 0.45 14.35 -0.94
CA THR A 45 1.34 15.13 -1.81
C THR A 45 1.21 14.73 -3.28
N PHE A 46 0.98 13.46 -3.59
CA PHE A 46 0.91 12.97 -4.97
C PHE A 46 -0.51 12.77 -5.51
N ASN A 47 -1.54 12.78 -4.66
CA ASN A 47 -2.92 12.52 -5.03
C ASN A 47 -3.59 13.74 -5.67
N VAL A 48 -3.10 14.10 -6.87
CA VAL A 48 -3.66 15.17 -7.70
C VAL A 48 -4.76 14.58 -8.57
N GLN A 49 -5.97 15.13 -8.50
CA GLN A 49 -7.14 14.66 -9.26
C GLN A 49 -6.98 14.94 -10.77
N ARG A 50 -6.26 14.05 -11.46
CA ARG A 50 -5.93 14.19 -12.90
C ARG A 50 -7.14 14.51 -13.77
N HIS A 51 -8.29 13.96 -13.45
CA HIS A 51 -9.52 14.13 -14.23
C HIS A 51 -10.15 15.53 -14.11
N LEU A 52 -9.74 16.34 -13.12
CA LEU A 52 -10.20 17.72 -12.95
C LEU A 52 -9.20 18.75 -13.51
N THR A 53 -8.06 18.31 -14.06
CA THR A 53 -6.96 19.19 -14.45
C THR A 53 -6.53 18.92 -15.89
N SER A 54 -6.07 19.96 -16.59
CA SER A 54 -5.41 19.77 -17.88
C SER A 54 -4.13 18.94 -17.73
N ALA A 55 -3.68 18.30 -18.82
CA ALA A 55 -2.43 17.54 -18.80
C ALA A 55 -1.20 18.41 -18.44
N GLN A 56 -1.19 19.68 -18.85
CA GLN A 56 -0.11 20.62 -18.52
C GLN A 56 -0.10 20.96 -17.03
N THR A 57 -1.26 21.31 -16.48
CA THR A 57 -1.42 21.62 -15.05
C THR A 57 -1.06 20.41 -14.19
N HIS A 58 -1.48 19.21 -14.58
CA HIS A 58 -1.15 17.97 -13.88
C HIS A 58 0.37 17.70 -13.84
N ARG A 59 1.08 17.97 -14.95
CA ARG A 59 2.55 17.85 -14.98
C ARG A 59 3.22 18.85 -14.03
N GLY A 60 2.70 20.07 -13.93
CA GLY A 60 3.17 21.07 -12.98
C GLY A 60 3.04 20.60 -11.53
N PHE A 61 1.83 20.17 -11.13
CA PHE A 61 1.60 19.64 -9.77
C PHE A 61 2.46 18.40 -9.47
N ARG A 62 2.70 17.53 -10.46
CA ARG A 62 3.59 16.39 -10.31
C ARG A 62 5.06 16.79 -10.09
N ALA A 63 5.53 17.83 -10.78
CA ALA A 63 6.89 18.33 -10.60
C ALA A 63 7.07 18.92 -9.20
N GLU A 64 6.13 19.77 -8.77
CA GLU A 64 6.13 20.38 -7.43
C GLU A 64 6.08 19.33 -6.30
N ALA A 65 5.22 18.31 -6.46
CA ALA A 65 5.15 17.18 -5.53
C ALA A 65 6.49 16.42 -5.44
N MET A 66 7.18 16.23 -6.57
CA MET A 66 8.49 15.58 -6.60
C MET A 66 9.59 16.43 -5.97
N ASP A 67 9.56 17.75 -6.14
CA ASP A 67 10.53 18.64 -5.50
C ASP A 67 10.31 18.69 -3.98
N THR A 68 9.05 18.73 -3.53
CA THR A 68 8.69 18.60 -2.11
C THR A 68 9.22 17.28 -1.53
N TRP A 69 9.04 16.17 -2.26
CA TRP A 69 9.55 14.86 -1.84
C TRP A 69 11.08 14.83 -1.74
N ARG A 70 11.79 15.39 -2.73
CA ARG A 70 13.26 15.47 -2.72
C ARG A 70 13.77 16.28 -1.53
N ALA A 71 13.15 17.42 -1.23
CA ALA A 71 13.50 18.23 -0.07
C ALA A 71 13.27 17.48 1.24
N ALA A 72 12.13 16.79 1.39
CA ALA A 72 11.82 16.00 2.58
C ALA A 72 12.81 14.84 2.81
N VAL A 73 13.22 14.15 1.73
CA VAL A 73 14.21 13.06 1.82
C VAL A 73 15.61 13.58 2.11
N ALA A 74 15.98 14.76 1.58
CA ALA A 74 17.29 15.36 1.86
C ALA A 74 17.43 15.85 3.32
N ALA A 75 16.32 16.15 3.99
CA ALA A 75 16.28 16.60 5.37
C ALA A 75 16.19 15.46 6.41
N ALA A 76 16.01 14.21 5.97
CA ALA A 76 15.87 13.02 6.80
C ALA A 76 17.20 12.28 6.99
#